data_AF-A0A8T4LKG3-F1
#
_entry.id   AF-A0A8T4LKG3-F1
#
_cell.length_a   1.000
_cell.length_b   1.000
_cell.length_c   1.000
_cell.angle_alpha   90.00
_cell.angle_beta   90.00
_cell.angle_gamma   90.00
#
_symmetry.space_group_name_H-M   'P 1'
#
loop_
_entity.id
_entity.type
_entity.pdbx_description
1 polymer ?
#
loop_
_entity_poly.entity_id
_entity_poly.type
_entity_poly.pdbx_seq_one_letter_code
_entity_poly.pdbx_strand_id
1 'polypeptide(L)'
;MPWDYQYNFIKRTYDAFNNIDAKDLEDAKIINETADHRVVALVIETRPDWCKDEHIQKMLELGATRCELGLQSVYDYVLDKIKRGHNLDEAKRAIRELKDAGFKVDLHMMLGLPGSSKELDIDMFRILFEDHTIFGKLEITNQ
;
A
#
# COMPACT_ATOMS: atom_id res chain seq x y z
N MET A 1 -6.53 -13.03 -4.48
CA MET A 1 -7.03 -14.11 -3.58
C MET A 1 -8.54 -14.02 -3.50
N PRO A 2 -9.29 -15.11 -3.23
CA PRO A 2 -10.73 -15.03 -2.97
C PRO A 2 -11.05 -14.08 -1.82
N TRP A 3 -12.20 -13.43 -1.85
CA TRP A 3 -12.59 -12.43 -0.84
C TRP A 3 -12.77 -13.07 0.55
N ASP A 4 -13.48 -14.19 0.62
CA ASP A 4 -13.74 -14.89 1.89
C ASP A 4 -12.45 -15.25 2.63
N TYR A 5 -11.38 -15.57 1.88
CA TYR A 5 -10.07 -15.82 2.48
C TYR A 5 -9.48 -14.55 3.10
N GLN A 6 -9.49 -13.43 2.36
CA GLN A 6 -8.95 -12.15 2.84
C GLN A 6 -9.70 -11.65 4.07
N TYR A 7 -11.04 -11.69 4.01
CA TYR A 7 -11.91 -11.30 5.11
C TYR A 7 -11.64 -12.14 6.38
N ASN A 8 -11.64 -13.46 6.24
CA ASN A 8 -11.40 -14.36 7.37
C ASN A 8 -9.98 -14.27 7.92
N PHE A 9 -8.99 -14.01 7.06
CA PHE A 9 -7.60 -13.81 7.49
C PHE A 9 -7.49 -12.60 8.43
N ILE A 10 -8.08 -11.47 8.04
CA ILE A 10 -8.07 -10.25 8.85
C ILE A 10 -8.92 -10.41 10.10
N LYS A 11 -10.14 -10.98 10.02
CA LYS A 11 -10.96 -11.27 11.21
C LYS A 11 -10.18 -12.07 12.24
N ARG A 12 -9.53 -13.16 11.83
CA ARG A 12 -8.76 -14.02 12.74
C ARG A 12 -7.54 -13.32 13.34
N THR A 13 -7.01 -12.30 12.66
CA THR A 13 -5.95 -11.46 13.22
C THR A 13 -6.50 -10.59 14.35
N TYR A 14 -7.65 -9.93 14.15
CA TYR A 14 -8.32 -9.19 15.24
C TYR A 14 -8.72 -10.12 16.40
N ASP A 15 -9.29 -11.29 16.11
CA ASP A 15 -9.63 -12.28 17.13
C ASP A 15 -8.41 -12.67 17.99
N ALA A 16 -7.24 -12.83 17.36
CA ALA A 16 -6.00 -13.14 18.06
C ALA A 16 -5.53 -12.00 18.97
N PHE A 17 -5.67 -10.73 18.55
CA PHE A 17 -5.37 -9.57 19.39
C PHE A 17 -6.38 -9.39 20.53
N ASN A 18 -7.65 -9.72 20.29
CA ASN A 18 -8.72 -9.65 21.27
C ASN A 18 -8.73 -10.83 22.25
N ASN A 19 -8.08 -11.94 21.88
CA ASN A 19 -8.21 -13.24 22.54
C ASN A 19 -9.69 -13.71 22.67
N ILE A 20 -10.50 -13.41 21.64
CA ILE A 20 -11.94 -13.69 21.57
C ILE A 20 -12.25 -14.14 20.13
N ASP A 21 -13.08 -15.16 19.96
CA ASP A 21 -13.63 -15.52 18.64
C ASP A 21 -14.90 -14.71 18.39
N ALA A 22 -14.77 -13.61 17.64
CA ALA A 22 -15.88 -12.71 17.35
C ALA A 22 -16.85 -13.31 16.34
N LYS A 23 -18.07 -12.76 16.25
CA LYS A 23 -19.09 -13.23 15.29
C LYS A 23 -18.68 -13.03 13.83
N ASP A 24 -18.14 -11.85 13.53
CA ASP A 24 -17.70 -11.41 12.20
C ASP A 24 -16.60 -10.35 12.35
N LEU A 25 -16.07 -9.82 11.24
CA LEU A 25 -14.96 -8.86 11.29
C LEU A 25 -15.37 -7.54 11.96
N GLU A 26 -16.61 -7.10 11.79
CA GLU A 26 -17.07 -5.83 12.36
C GLU A 26 -17.18 -5.94 13.88
N ASP A 27 -17.72 -7.05 14.38
CA ASP A 27 -17.71 -7.38 15.81
C ASP A 27 -16.27 -7.46 16.36
N ALA A 28 -15.35 -8.10 15.62
CA ALA A 28 -13.94 -8.18 16.01
C ALA A 28 -13.28 -6.79 16.13
N LYS A 29 -13.58 -5.88 15.19
CA LYS A 29 -13.07 -4.50 15.21
C LYS A 29 -13.64 -3.72 16.38
N ILE A 30 -14.95 -3.79 16.62
CA ILE A 30 -15.62 -3.10 17.76
C ILE A 30 -15.04 -3.56 19.09
N ILE A 31 -14.84 -4.87 19.29
CA ILE A 31 -14.19 -5.40 20.48
C ILE A 31 -12.77 -4.82 20.61
N ASN A 32 -12.03 -4.75 19.50
CA ASN A 32 -10.65 -4.28 19.50
C ASN A 32 -10.49 -2.79 19.85
N GLU A 33 -11.53 -1.96 19.66
CA GLU A 33 -11.50 -0.53 20.03
C GLU A 33 -11.14 -0.33 21.51
N THR A 34 -11.53 -1.26 22.38
CA THR A 34 -11.28 -1.18 23.84
C THR A 34 -10.37 -2.27 24.39
N ALA A 35 -9.91 -3.21 23.55
CA ALA A 35 -9.06 -4.33 23.96
C ALA A 35 -7.70 -3.89 24.53
N ASP A 36 -7.08 -4.79 25.30
CA ASP A 36 -5.74 -4.58 25.88
C ASP A 36 -4.66 -4.46 24.79
N HIS A 37 -4.82 -5.18 23.67
CA HIS A 37 -3.95 -5.10 22.50
C HIS A 37 -4.69 -4.47 21.31
N ARG A 38 -4.60 -3.14 21.21
CA ARG A 38 -5.28 -2.39 20.15
C ARG A 38 -4.51 -2.45 18.83
N VAL A 39 -5.23 -2.82 17.77
CA VAL A 39 -4.79 -2.70 16.38
C VAL A 39 -4.99 -1.25 15.94
N VAL A 40 -4.01 -0.41 16.25
CA VAL A 40 -4.06 1.03 15.94
C VAL A 40 -3.82 1.34 14.46
N ALA A 41 -3.28 0.38 13.71
CA ALA A 41 -3.05 0.49 12.28
C ALA A 41 -3.02 -0.91 11.64
N LEU A 42 -3.73 -1.05 10.53
CA LEU A 42 -3.55 -2.16 9.60
C LEU A 42 -2.90 -1.63 8.31
N VAL A 43 -1.89 -2.35 7.85
CA VAL A 43 -1.11 -2.04 6.64
C VAL A 43 -1.31 -3.15 5.63
N ILE A 44 -1.64 -2.79 4.39
CA ILE A 44 -1.78 -3.76 3.28
C ILE A 44 -0.76 -3.43 2.21
N GLU A 45 0.08 -4.40 1.89
CA GLU A 45 1.00 -4.32 0.75
C GLU A 45 0.32 -4.84 -0.51
N THR A 46 0.47 -4.12 -1.63
CA THR A 46 -0.11 -4.54 -2.90
C THR A 46 0.68 -4.03 -4.09
N ARG A 47 0.29 -4.50 -5.28
CA ARG A 47 0.80 -3.97 -6.54
C ARG A 47 -0.09 -2.81 -7.01
N PRO A 48 0.48 -1.80 -7.69
CA PRO A 48 -0.29 -0.71 -8.29
C PRO A 48 -1.50 -1.13 -9.16
N ASP A 49 -1.39 -2.23 -9.91
CA ASP A 49 -2.48 -2.74 -10.75
C ASP A 49 -3.66 -3.32 -9.94
N TRP A 50 -3.47 -3.56 -8.64
CA TRP A 50 -4.47 -4.04 -7.68
C TRP A 50 -4.99 -2.92 -6.75
N CYS A 51 -4.88 -1.67 -7.17
CA CYS A 51 -5.50 -0.51 -6.52
C CYS A 51 -6.52 0.11 -7.47
N LYS A 52 -7.69 -0.53 -7.57
CA LYS A 52 -8.88 0.04 -8.22
C LYS A 52 -9.90 0.32 -7.12
N ASP A 53 -10.93 1.10 -7.41
CA ASP A 53 -11.98 1.47 -6.45
C ASP A 53 -12.50 0.28 -5.61
N GLU A 54 -12.77 -0.87 -6.26
CA GLU A 54 -13.25 -2.07 -5.55
C GLU A 54 -12.24 -2.65 -4.55
N HIS A 55 -10.93 -2.52 -4.83
CA HIS A 55 -9.87 -2.99 -3.96
C HIS A 55 -9.68 -2.02 -2.80
N ILE A 56 -9.74 -0.72 -3.07
CA ILE A 56 -9.64 0.33 -2.04
C ILE A 56 -10.81 0.22 -1.07
N GLN A 57 -12.02 0.02 -1.57
CA GLN A 57 -13.19 -0.19 -0.72
C GLN A 57 -13.04 -1.41 0.19
N LYS A 58 -12.51 -2.52 -0.35
CA LYS A 58 -12.21 -3.72 0.44
C LYS A 58 -11.15 -3.45 1.50
N MET A 59 -10.08 -2.71 1.18
CA MET A 59 -9.05 -2.35 2.16
C MET A 59 -9.65 -1.52 3.31
N LEU A 60 -10.55 -0.58 3.02
CA LEU A 60 -11.28 0.20 4.03
C LEU A 60 -12.18 -0.71 4.89
N GLU A 61 -12.91 -1.64 4.27
CA GLU A 61 -13.76 -2.61 4.99
C GLU A 61 -12.95 -3.44 5.99
N LEU A 62 -11.75 -3.87 5.58
CA LEU A 62 -10.80 -4.61 6.42
C LEU A 62 -10.23 -3.77 7.59
N GLY A 63 -10.43 -2.44 7.59
CA GLY A 63 -9.89 -1.52 8.60
C GLY A 63 -8.45 -1.07 8.30
N ALA A 64 -7.99 -1.17 7.06
CA ALA A 64 -6.66 -0.70 6.69
C ALA A 64 -6.56 0.83 6.75
N THR A 65 -5.39 1.32 7.19
CA THR A 65 -5.10 2.75 7.38
C THR A 65 -3.92 3.22 6.53
N ARG A 66 -3.14 2.27 6.02
CA ARG A 66 -1.95 2.50 5.20
C ARG A 66 -1.83 1.43 4.12
N CYS A 67 -1.36 1.83 2.95
CA CYS A 67 -1.08 0.93 1.84
C CYS A 67 0.37 1.10 1.40
N GLU A 68 1.07 -0.02 1.19
CA GLU A 68 2.42 -0.02 0.62
C GLU A 68 2.37 -0.54 -0.82
N LEU A 69 2.87 0.25 -1.77
CA LEU A 69 2.87 -0.08 -3.18
C LEU A 69 4.27 -0.49 -3.64
N GLY A 70 4.34 -1.67 -4.25
CA GLY A 70 5.57 -2.13 -4.84
C GLY A 70 5.86 -1.53 -6.22
N LEU A 71 6.26 -0.26 -6.30
CA LEU A 71 6.65 0.44 -7.54
C LEU A 71 7.98 -0.09 -8.11
N GLN A 72 8.98 -0.29 -7.25
CA GLN A 72 10.32 -0.81 -7.55
C GLN A 72 11.22 0.12 -8.36
N SER A 73 10.73 0.69 -9.46
CA SER A 73 11.45 1.66 -10.29
C SER A 73 10.49 2.66 -10.94
N VAL A 74 10.96 3.88 -11.23
CA VAL A 74 10.20 4.87 -12.03
C VAL A 74 10.39 4.68 -13.54
N TYR A 75 11.29 3.78 -13.95
CA TYR A 75 11.61 3.55 -15.36
C TYR A 75 10.87 2.33 -15.90
N ASP A 76 9.91 2.55 -16.80
CA ASP A 76 9.10 1.48 -17.37
C ASP A 76 9.95 0.39 -18.04
N TYR A 77 11.05 0.74 -18.71
CA TYR A 77 11.92 -0.25 -19.33
C TYR A 77 12.62 -1.18 -18.31
N VAL A 78 12.86 -0.70 -17.07
CA VAL A 78 13.38 -1.53 -15.97
C VAL A 78 12.28 -2.46 -15.46
N LEU A 79 11.07 -1.92 -15.27
CA LEU A 79 9.89 -2.67 -14.84
C LEU A 79 9.54 -3.80 -15.82
N ASP A 80 9.58 -3.52 -17.13
CA ASP A 80 9.34 -4.48 -18.20
C ASP A 80 10.39 -5.60 -18.19
N LYS A 81 11.67 -5.24 -18.00
CA LYS A 81 12.78 -6.19 -17.97
C LYS A 81 12.67 -7.19 -16.82
N ILE A 82 12.18 -6.76 -15.66
CA ILE A 82 11.92 -7.65 -14.51
C ILE A 82 10.52 -8.27 -14.54
N LYS A 83 9.74 -8.04 -15.61
CA LYS A 83 8.36 -8.53 -15.78
C LYS A 83 7.45 -8.11 -14.61
N ARG A 84 7.56 -6.85 -14.18
CA ARG A 84 6.81 -6.33 -13.02
C ARG A 84 5.30 -6.39 -13.26
N GLY A 85 4.86 -6.06 -14.47
CA GLY A 85 3.47 -6.13 -14.89
C GLY A 85 2.61 -4.93 -14.48
N HIS A 86 3.23 -3.77 -14.24
CA HIS A 86 2.60 -2.46 -14.24
C HIS A 86 3.61 -1.41 -14.73
N ASN A 87 3.13 -0.23 -15.10
CA ASN A 87 3.95 0.93 -15.45
C ASN A 87 3.85 2.07 -14.42
N LEU A 88 4.65 3.12 -14.61
CA LEU A 88 4.66 4.29 -13.72
C LEU A 88 3.30 5.00 -13.64
N ASP A 89 2.56 5.09 -14.76
CA ASP A 89 1.26 5.78 -14.79
C ASP A 89 0.19 5.05 -13.97
N GLU A 90 0.20 3.71 -13.98
CA GLU A 90 -0.66 2.90 -13.11
C GLU A 90 -0.33 3.11 -11.63
N ALA A 91 0.96 3.26 -11.30
CA ALA A 91 1.38 3.62 -9.94
C ALA A 91 0.94 5.03 -9.55
N LYS A 92 1.10 6.03 -10.42
CA LYS A 92 0.62 7.40 -10.20
C LYS A 92 -0.89 7.43 -9.93
N ARG A 93 -1.68 6.66 -10.71
CA ARG A 93 -3.12 6.51 -10.48
C ARG A 93 -3.40 5.90 -9.11
N ALA A 94 -2.78 4.77 -8.79
CA ALA A 94 -2.99 4.06 -7.53
C ALA A 94 -2.66 4.95 -6.31
N ILE A 95 -1.54 5.67 -6.36
CA ILE A 95 -1.13 6.61 -5.29
C ILE A 95 -2.20 7.67 -5.08
N ARG A 96 -2.71 8.30 -6.16
CA ARG A 96 -3.74 9.33 -6.07
C ARG A 96 -5.03 8.77 -5.46
N GLU A 97 -5.53 7.66 -5.98
CA GLU A 97 -6.79 7.07 -5.50
C GLU A 97 -6.71 6.64 -4.03
N LEU A 98 -5.57 6.09 -3.59
CA LEU A 98 -5.32 5.77 -2.19
C LEU A 98 -5.30 7.02 -1.30
N LYS A 99 -4.62 8.09 -1.75
CA LYS A 99 -4.57 9.35 -1.00
C LYS A 99 -5.95 10.01 -0.91
N ASP A 100 -6.72 10.01 -1.99
CA ASP A 100 -8.09 10.55 -2.02
C ASP A 100 -9.02 9.74 -1.09
N ALA A 101 -8.77 8.44 -0.91
CA ALA A 101 -9.45 7.59 0.06
C ALA A 101 -8.94 7.71 1.51
N GLY A 102 -7.95 8.58 1.78
CA GLY A 102 -7.44 8.86 3.11
C GLY A 102 -6.34 7.91 3.62
N PHE A 103 -5.76 7.08 2.76
CA PHE A 103 -4.65 6.21 3.15
C PHE A 103 -3.34 6.96 3.28
N LYS A 104 -2.50 6.54 4.24
CA LYS A 104 -1.05 6.75 4.14
C LYS A 104 -0.51 5.83 3.04
N VAL A 105 0.41 6.33 2.21
CA VAL A 105 0.96 5.58 1.07
C VAL A 105 2.47 5.52 1.16
N ASP A 106 3.02 4.31 1.22
CA ASP A 106 4.45 4.03 1.17
C ASP A 106 4.79 3.37 -0.17
N LEU A 107 5.98 3.64 -0.72
CA LEU A 107 6.45 3.01 -1.96
C LEU A 107 7.68 2.15 -1.68
N HIS A 108 7.68 0.91 -2.16
CA HIS A 108 8.89 0.09 -2.18
C HIS A 108 9.70 0.43 -3.43
N MET A 109 10.95 0.86 -3.22
CA MET A 109 11.92 1.14 -4.28
C MET A 109 13.06 0.14 -4.19
N MET A 110 13.53 -0.36 -5.34
CA MET A 110 14.62 -1.34 -5.39
C MET A 110 15.77 -0.84 -6.25
N LEU A 111 16.97 -0.85 -5.68
CA LEU A 111 18.21 -0.44 -6.35
C LEU A 111 18.88 -1.64 -7.01
N GLY A 112 19.67 -1.40 -8.05
CA GLY A 112 20.44 -2.43 -8.74
C GLY A 112 19.59 -3.44 -9.52
N LEU A 113 18.36 -3.09 -9.89
CA LEU A 113 17.51 -3.94 -10.72
C LEU A 113 18.14 -4.18 -12.11
N PRO A 114 17.88 -5.34 -12.75
CA PRO A 114 18.32 -5.59 -14.12
C PRO A 114 17.92 -4.45 -15.07
N GLY A 115 18.91 -3.78 -15.67
CA GLY A 115 18.69 -2.61 -16.54
C GLY A 115 18.84 -1.25 -15.86
N SER A 116 18.99 -1.20 -14.54
CA SER A 116 19.38 0.01 -13.81
C SER A 116 20.90 0.19 -13.75
N SER A 117 21.33 1.35 -13.26
CA SER A 117 22.71 1.68 -12.86
C SER A 117 22.67 2.51 -11.58
N LYS A 118 23.82 2.69 -10.92
CA LYS A 118 23.92 3.55 -9.73
C LYS A 118 23.43 4.97 -10.00
N GLU A 119 23.77 5.51 -11.17
CA GLU A 119 23.38 6.86 -11.60
C GLU A 119 21.87 6.94 -11.80
N LEU A 120 21.27 5.92 -12.44
CA LEU A 120 19.83 5.83 -12.63
C LEU A 120 19.08 5.67 -11.31
N ASP A 121 19.60 4.89 -10.37
CA ASP A 121 19.01 4.71 -9.05
C ASP A 121 19.00 6.02 -8.23
N ILE A 122 20.07 6.83 -8.33
CA ILE A 122 20.11 8.17 -7.72
C ILE A 122 19.10 9.10 -8.40
N ASP A 123 19.07 9.11 -9.73
CA ASP A 123 18.15 9.94 -10.50
C ASP A 123 16.69 9.57 -10.25
N MET A 124 16.40 8.28 -10.07
CA MET A 124 15.08 7.79 -9.69
C MET A 124 14.58 8.41 -8.39
N PHE A 125 15.41 8.50 -7.34
CA PHE A 125 15.01 9.18 -6.11
C PHE A 125 14.81 10.67 -6.32
N ARG A 126 15.66 11.31 -7.13
CA ARG A 126 15.46 12.73 -7.49
C ARG A 126 14.09 12.94 -8.14
N ILE A 127 13.76 12.15 -9.16
CA ILE A 127 12.45 12.17 -9.83
C ILE A 127 11.33 11.94 -8.81
N LEU A 128 11.49 10.97 -7.91
CA LEU A 128 10.49 10.62 -6.91
C LEU A 128 10.08 11.81 -6.02
N PHE A 129 11.05 12.65 -5.64
CA PHE A 129 10.83 13.81 -4.75
C PHE A 129 10.53 15.11 -5.49
N GLU A 130 11.00 15.26 -6.74
CA GLU A 130 10.82 16.48 -7.55
C GLU A 130 9.57 16.41 -8.46
N ASP A 131 9.19 15.22 -8.95
CA ASP A 131 7.99 15.04 -9.76
C ASP A 131 6.75 14.99 -8.88
N HIS A 132 6.13 16.15 -8.70
CA HIS A 132 4.88 16.30 -7.97
C HIS A 132 3.68 15.55 -8.59
N THR A 133 3.81 14.99 -9.79
CA THR A 133 2.76 14.11 -10.35
C THR A 133 2.79 12.71 -9.75
N ILE A 134 3.88 12.30 -9.07
CA ILE A 134 3.98 11.00 -8.37
C ILE A 134 3.31 11.07 -7.00
N PHE A 135 3.69 12.04 -6.17
CA PHE A 135 3.21 12.14 -4.78
C PHE A 135 2.34 13.36 -4.48
N GLY A 136 2.05 14.22 -5.45
CA GLY A 136 1.56 15.57 -5.16
C GLY A 136 2.70 16.45 -4.63
N LYS A 137 2.36 17.67 -4.20
CA LYS A 137 3.32 18.58 -3.57
C LYS A 137 3.75 17.98 -2.22
N LEU A 138 4.99 17.52 -2.14
CA LEU A 138 5.56 17.06 -0.87
C LEU A 138 5.93 18.30 -0.05
N GLU A 139 5.27 18.49 1.09
CA GLU A 139 5.78 19.41 2.10
C GLU A 139 6.98 18.73 2.76
N ILE A 140 8.19 19.02 2.25
CA ILE A 140 9.42 18.59 2.90
C ILE A 140 9.48 19.36 4.22
N THR A 141 9.05 18.69 5.29
CA THR A 141 9.20 19.21 6.64
C THR A 141 10.67 19.01 7.00
N ASN A 142 11.47 20.07 6.92
CA ASN A 142 12.82 20.05 7.45
C ASN A 142 12.70 19.88 8.97
N GLN A 143 12.89 18.65 9.46
CA GLN A 143 13.19 18.39 10.87
C GLN A 143 14.64 18.78 11.17
#